data_AF-A0A9P1MVG8-F1
#
_entry.id   AF-A0A9P1MVG8-F1
#
_cell.length_a   1.000
_cell.length_b   1.000
_cell.length_c   1.000
_cell.angle_alpha   90.00
_cell.angle_beta   90.00
_cell.angle_gamma   90.00
#
_symmetry.space_group_name_H-M   'P 1'
#
loop_
_entity.id
_entity.type
_entity.pdbx_description
1 polymer ?
#
loop_
_entity_poly.entity_id
_entity_poly.type
_entity_poly.pdbx_seq_one_letter_code
_entity_poly.pdbx_strand_id
1 'polypeptide(L)'
;MSNSKSSRNVSMSGVSTDKLLTFQVIPDVGLKSDKIEFVLGMPLNQVLTMIQKNAMLLKQVELRYSRRDPVHRDVSVYLVSDGIQLIFDGVTQLAKLIEVDNLSRIILKYGNSTFSEPGAEASMEKVNECFGSTHPGAYDEKQKMYVQSWPGLSFCFPTDSNDKIEVTPGFGPNLRSLKYDANSQPRLTKMSIYRGTNLSQPESVDIPFANYCGENRTRRVEAIWENEILMGLDICFDTQNGAIIDGDFDVFTTKRSVYFGDSVSTVQSTLGAPSKIYYKSDDKMKIHRGASKETFGGQPHFFFNYFSMGIHGLLLTVYWWFLHSFFVGPWSEKRVAL
;
A
#
# COMPACT_ATOMS: atom_id res chain seq x y z
N MET A 1 47.40 -52.40 13.46
CA MET A 1 46.29 -51.92 12.61
C MET A 1 45.51 -50.89 13.40
N SER A 2 45.81 -49.61 13.15
CA SER A 2 45.26 -48.44 13.82
C SER A 2 43.93 -48.01 13.18
N ASN A 3 42.86 -47.98 13.96
CA ASN A 3 41.55 -47.48 13.52
C ASN A 3 41.54 -45.94 13.47
N SER A 4 41.62 -45.35 12.27
CA SER A 4 41.33 -43.93 12.06
C SER A 4 39.83 -43.74 11.83
N LYS A 5 39.14 -43.18 12.82
CA LYS A 5 37.77 -42.66 12.66
C LYS A 5 37.83 -41.38 11.81
N SER A 6 37.23 -41.42 10.63
CA SER A 6 36.98 -40.24 9.79
C SER A 6 35.85 -39.42 10.40
N SER A 7 36.22 -38.30 11.03
CA SER A 7 35.29 -37.27 11.50
C SER A 7 34.78 -36.49 10.29
N ARG A 8 33.57 -36.80 9.81
CA ARG A 8 32.86 -35.92 8.88
C ARG A 8 32.36 -34.71 9.64
N ASN A 9 33.02 -33.58 9.46
CA ASN A 9 32.47 -32.27 9.84
C ASN A 9 31.20 -32.04 9.02
N VAL A 10 30.05 -32.12 9.69
CA VAL A 10 28.80 -31.60 9.15
C VAL A 10 28.90 -30.08 9.25
N SER A 11 29.27 -29.44 8.14
CA SER A 11 29.10 -28.00 7.98
C SER A 11 27.62 -27.69 8.10
N MET A 12 27.22 -27.00 9.16
CA MET A 12 25.88 -26.41 9.27
C MET A 12 25.71 -25.42 8.13
N SER A 13 25.00 -25.85 7.09
CA SER A 13 24.65 -25.04 5.93
C SER A 13 23.60 -24.01 6.34
N GLY A 14 24.03 -22.74 6.37
CA GLY A 14 23.24 -21.57 6.03
C GLY A 14 21.98 -21.33 6.86
N VAL A 15 22.13 -20.60 7.97
CA VAL A 15 21.08 -19.65 8.37
C VAL A 15 20.98 -18.66 7.21
N SER A 16 19.89 -18.67 6.46
CA SER A 16 19.60 -17.60 5.51
C SER A 16 19.47 -16.31 6.33
N THR A 17 20.52 -15.50 6.34
CA THR A 17 20.39 -14.10 6.74
C THR A 17 19.44 -13.47 5.74
N ASP A 18 18.17 -13.35 6.12
CA ASP A 18 17.20 -12.58 5.36
C ASP A 18 17.80 -11.17 5.24
N LYS A 19 18.20 -10.82 4.02
CA LYS A 19 18.88 -9.56 3.74
C LYS A 19 17.89 -8.44 4.04
N LEU A 20 18.17 -7.67 5.09
CA LEU A 20 17.37 -6.52 5.49
C LEU A 20 17.18 -5.56 4.31
N LEU A 21 15.94 -5.11 4.12
CA LEU A 21 15.65 -4.13 3.08
C LEU A 21 16.16 -2.75 3.50
N THR A 22 16.72 -2.05 2.51
CA THR A 22 17.18 -0.67 2.67
C THR A 22 16.29 0.23 1.85
N PHE A 23 15.75 1.27 2.50
CA PHE A 23 14.90 2.27 1.86
C PHE A 23 15.46 3.68 2.08
N GLN A 24 15.48 4.45 1.00
CA GLN A 24 15.60 5.89 1.03
C GLN A 24 14.25 6.50 1.41
N VAL A 25 14.25 7.32 2.44
CA VAL A 25 13.11 8.09 2.90
C VAL A 25 13.06 9.39 2.10
N ILE A 26 11.93 9.66 1.46
CA ILE A 26 11.67 10.90 0.75
C ILE A 26 10.42 11.53 1.40
N PRO A 27 10.60 12.60 2.20
CA PRO A 27 9.47 13.32 2.80
C PRO A 27 8.42 13.69 1.75
N ASP A 28 7.14 13.63 2.13
CA ASP A 28 6.00 13.97 1.26
C ASP A 28 5.80 13.06 0.03
N VAL A 29 6.67 12.06 -0.16
CA VAL A 29 6.65 11.15 -1.32
C VAL A 29 6.55 9.68 -0.90
N GLY A 30 7.49 9.15 -0.11
CA GLY A 30 7.46 7.75 0.32
C GLY A 30 8.82 7.09 0.56
N LEU A 31 8.87 5.77 0.39
CA LEU A 31 10.04 4.91 0.58
C LEU A 31 10.50 4.33 -0.75
N LYS A 32 11.77 4.52 -1.09
CA LYS A 32 12.36 4.00 -2.34
C LYS A 32 13.55 3.08 -2.08
N SER A 33 13.62 1.99 -2.81
CA SER A 33 14.74 1.05 -2.82
C SER A 33 15.06 0.68 -4.27
N ASP A 34 16.21 0.06 -4.51
CA ASP A 34 16.65 -0.31 -5.87
C ASP A 34 15.65 -1.20 -6.62
N LYS A 35 14.81 -1.93 -5.89
CA LYS A 35 13.85 -2.91 -6.44
C LYS A 35 12.39 -2.59 -6.17
N ILE A 36 12.10 -1.80 -5.13
CA ILE A 36 10.76 -1.64 -4.57
C ILE A 36 10.59 -0.18 -4.19
N GLU A 37 9.47 0.41 -4.61
CA GLU A 37 9.06 1.74 -4.19
C GLU A 37 7.66 1.68 -3.59
N PHE A 38 7.46 2.37 -2.47
CA PHE A 38 6.17 2.65 -1.87
C PHE A 38 6.00 4.16 -1.86
N VAL A 39 5.06 4.66 -2.66
CA VAL A 39 4.85 6.09 -2.88
C VAL A 39 3.42 6.44 -2.49
N LEU A 40 3.24 7.60 -1.88
CA LEU A 40 1.93 8.18 -1.64
C LEU A 40 1.16 8.34 -2.95
N GLY A 41 -0.15 8.13 -2.91
CA GLY A 41 -0.99 8.07 -4.09
C GLY A 41 -0.91 6.76 -4.87
N MET A 42 -0.02 5.83 -4.52
CA MET A 42 0.04 4.52 -5.17
C MET A 42 -1.28 3.74 -4.91
N PRO A 43 -1.97 3.28 -5.96
CA PRO A 43 -3.21 2.52 -5.81
C PRO A 43 -3.00 1.15 -5.15
N LEU A 44 -3.94 0.73 -4.30
CA LEU A 44 -3.87 -0.56 -3.57
C LEU A 44 -3.62 -1.76 -4.50
N ASN A 45 -4.31 -1.79 -5.64
CA ASN A 45 -4.15 -2.87 -6.63
C ASN A 45 -2.72 -3.00 -7.15
N GLN A 46 -2.05 -1.86 -7.36
CA GLN A 46 -0.66 -1.81 -7.82
C GLN A 46 0.30 -2.26 -6.73
N VAL A 47 0.08 -1.83 -5.48
CA VAL A 47 0.86 -2.31 -4.32
C VAL A 47 0.75 -3.83 -4.20
N LEU A 48 -0.47 -4.38 -4.23
CA LEU A 48 -0.68 -5.83 -4.12
C LEU A 48 -0.02 -6.59 -5.27
N THR A 49 -0.12 -6.08 -6.50
CA THR A 49 0.56 -6.66 -7.67
C THR A 49 2.08 -6.60 -7.52
N MET A 50 2.62 -5.49 -7.04
CA MET A 50 4.05 -5.31 -6.79
C MET A 50 4.55 -6.30 -5.73
N ILE A 51 3.80 -6.46 -4.63
CA ILE A 51 4.11 -7.42 -3.57
C ILE A 51 4.11 -8.84 -4.13
N GLN A 52 3.11 -9.21 -4.93
CA GLN A 52 3.04 -10.54 -5.56
C GLN A 52 4.23 -10.80 -6.50
N LYS A 53 4.62 -9.81 -7.31
CA LYS A 53 5.80 -9.90 -8.19
C LYS A 53 7.11 -10.01 -7.40
N ASN A 54 7.16 -9.45 -6.20
CA ASN A 54 8.33 -9.43 -5.32
C ASN A 54 8.17 -10.33 -4.08
N ALA A 55 7.39 -11.41 -4.16
CA ALA A 55 7.05 -12.28 -3.03
C ALA A 55 8.26 -12.97 -2.36
N MET A 56 9.41 -13.02 -3.06
CA MET A 56 10.68 -13.51 -2.47
C MET A 56 11.32 -12.49 -1.52
N LEU A 57 11.07 -11.19 -1.75
CA LEU A 57 11.60 -10.09 -0.94
C LEU A 57 10.60 -9.68 0.15
N LEU A 58 9.33 -9.52 -0.22
CA LEU A 58 8.27 -9.06 0.66
C LEU A 58 7.51 -10.26 1.23
N LYS A 59 7.87 -10.65 2.45
CA LYS A 59 7.29 -11.81 3.15
C LYS A 59 6.33 -11.37 4.26
N GLN A 60 5.45 -12.28 4.67
CA GLN A 60 4.51 -12.10 5.78
C GLN A 60 3.68 -10.82 5.65
N VAL A 61 2.82 -10.80 4.64
CA VAL A 61 1.97 -9.63 4.39
C VAL A 61 0.58 -9.86 4.97
N GLU A 62 0.11 -8.89 5.74
CA GLU A 62 -1.23 -8.84 6.32
C GLU A 62 -2.05 -7.75 5.64
N LEU A 63 -3.22 -8.11 5.12
CA LEU A 63 -4.22 -7.15 4.64
C LEU A 63 -5.29 -6.98 5.71
N ARG A 64 -5.53 -5.73 6.15
CA ARG A 64 -6.54 -5.38 7.15
C ARG A 64 -7.56 -4.44 6.53
N TYR A 65 -8.84 -4.76 6.69
CA TYR A 65 -9.96 -3.98 6.17
C TYR A 65 -11.19 -4.19 7.05
N SER A 66 -12.13 -3.24 7.05
CA SER A 66 -13.38 -3.38 7.80
C SER A 66 -14.41 -4.18 7.00
N ARG A 67 -15.02 -5.18 7.62
CA ARG A 67 -16.17 -5.88 7.03
C ARG A 67 -17.49 -5.14 7.22
N ARG A 68 -17.57 -4.28 8.24
CA ARG A 68 -18.79 -3.50 8.54
C ARG A 68 -18.92 -2.30 7.62
N ASP A 69 -17.79 -1.74 7.25
CA ASP A 69 -17.71 -0.55 6.41
C ASP A 69 -16.50 -0.65 5.47
N PRO A 70 -16.56 -1.54 4.46
CA PRO A 70 -15.44 -1.81 3.56
C PRO A 70 -15.15 -0.68 2.57
N VAL A 71 -16.02 0.32 2.47
CA VAL A 71 -15.91 1.42 1.50
C VAL A 71 -15.40 2.69 2.16
N HIS A 72 -15.86 3.05 3.36
CA HIS A 72 -15.46 4.33 3.94
C HIS A 72 -14.30 4.20 4.92
N ARG A 73 -14.07 3.01 5.49
CA ARG A 73 -12.89 2.80 6.35
C ARG A 73 -11.67 2.46 5.53
N ASP A 74 -10.55 2.97 6.03
CA ASP A 74 -9.25 2.74 5.45
C ASP A 74 -8.90 1.25 5.39
N VAL A 75 -8.17 0.90 4.34
CA VAL A 75 -7.56 -0.42 4.17
C VAL A 75 -6.08 -0.29 4.52
N SER A 76 -5.48 -1.31 5.13
CA SER A 76 -4.03 -1.29 5.35
C SER A 76 -3.36 -2.60 4.93
N VAL A 77 -2.18 -2.45 4.34
CA VAL A 77 -1.27 -3.54 3.99
C VAL A 77 -0.07 -3.43 4.91
N TYR A 78 0.14 -4.44 5.75
CA TYR A 78 1.24 -4.49 6.70
C TYR A 78 2.26 -5.56 6.30
N LEU A 79 3.50 -5.12 6.07
CA LEU A 79 4.65 -5.94 5.76
C LEU A 79 5.34 -6.30 7.08
N VAL A 80 4.91 -7.40 7.71
CA VAL A 80 5.35 -7.79 9.07
C VAL A 80 6.87 -8.00 9.13
N SER A 81 7.46 -8.53 8.06
CA SER A 81 8.89 -8.81 8.01
C SER A 81 9.74 -7.53 8.01
N ASP A 82 9.19 -6.41 7.53
CA ASP A 82 9.91 -5.15 7.33
C ASP A 82 9.44 -4.03 8.29
N GLY A 83 8.32 -4.24 8.99
CA GLY A 83 7.72 -3.22 9.87
C GLY A 83 7.10 -2.05 9.12
N ILE A 84 6.72 -2.24 7.85
CA ILE A 84 6.12 -1.20 7.00
C ILE A 84 4.60 -1.39 6.95
N GLN A 85 3.84 -0.33 7.23
CA GLN A 85 2.39 -0.28 7.05
C GLN A 85 2.02 0.75 5.99
N LEU A 86 1.28 0.33 4.97
CA LEU A 86 0.68 1.20 3.98
C LEU A 86 -0.81 1.34 4.31
N ILE A 87 -1.27 2.58 4.49
CA ILE A 87 -2.66 2.90 4.78
C ILE A 87 -3.26 3.56 3.54
N PHE A 88 -4.37 3.00 3.08
CA PHE A 88 -5.10 3.40 1.90
C PHE A 88 -6.42 4.02 2.30
N ASP A 89 -6.76 5.12 1.66
CA ASP A 89 -8.09 5.73 1.80
C ASP A 89 -9.19 4.74 1.37
N GLY A 90 -10.25 4.63 2.15
CA GLY A 90 -11.33 3.68 1.88
C GLY A 90 -12.00 3.88 0.52
N VAL A 91 -12.21 5.14 0.11
CA VAL A 91 -12.99 5.46 -1.10
C VAL A 91 -12.10 5.45 -2.34
N THR A 92 -10.98 6.16 -2.28
CA THR A 92 -10.08 6.32 -3.42
C THR A 92 -9.11 5.15 -3.58
N GLN A 93 -8.92 4.35 -2.51
CA GLN A 93 -7.99 3.21 -2.48
C GLN A 93 -6.54 3.61 -2.82
N LEU A 94 -6.19 4.87 -2.59
CA LEU A 94 -4.84 5.41 -2.77
C LEU A 94 -4.08 5.41 -1.44
N ALA A 95 -2.79 5.08 -1.49
CA ALA A 95 -1.93 5.12 -0.32
C ALA A 95 -1.80 6.56 0.20
N LYS A 96 -2.38 6.85 1.37
CA LYS A 96 -2.38 8.19 1.96
C LYS A 96 -1.37 8.36 3.09
N LEU A 97 -0.90 7.24 3.66
CA LEU A 97 0.02 7.24 4.79
C LEU A 97 0.88 5.98 4.73
N ILE A 98 2.19 6.15 4.91
CA ILE A 98 3.17 5.08 5.03
C ILE A 98 3.78 5.18 6.42
N GLU A 99 3.69 4.11 7.20
CA GLU A 99 4.26 4.05 8.54
C GLU A 99 5.35 2.98 8.62
N VAL A 100 6.38 3.26 9.41
CA VAL A 100 7.38 2.27 9.82
C VAL A 100 7.34 2.18 11.33
N ASP A 101 6.85 1.07 11.86
CA ASP A 101 6.63 0.86 13.30
C ASP A 101 7.64 -0.10 13.94
N ASN A 102 8.42 -0.81 13.13
CA ASN A 102 9.47 -1.70 13.61
C ASN A 102 10.81 -1.44 12.92
N LEU A 103 11.54 -0.47 13.48
CA LEU A 103 12.83 -0.02 12.95
C LEU A 103 13.95 -1.04 13.11
N SER A 104 13.76 -2.08 13.93
CA SER A 104 14.73 -3.17 14.09
C SER A 104 14.78 -4.14 12.91
N ARG A 105 13.94 -3.94 11.88
CA ARG A 105 13.81 -4.84 10.72
C ARG A 105 14.13 -4.18 9.38
N ILE A 106 14.59 -2.94 9.39
CA ILE A 106 14.74 -2.12 8.19
C ILE A 106 15.90 -1.15 8.32
N ILE A 107 16.57 -0.85 7.20
CA ILE A 107 17.60 0.17 7.13
C ILE A 107 17.01 1.40 6.43
N LEU A 108 17.06 2.54 7.09
CA LEU A 108 16.52 3.80 6.56
C LEU A 108 17.65 4.80 6.27
N LYS A 109 17.60 5.35 5.06
CA LYS A 109 18.54 6.34 4.56
C LYS A 109 17.83 7.65 4.23
N TYR A 110 18.53 8.75 4.43
CA TYR A 110 18.13 10.08 3.97
C TYR A 110 19.30 10.70 3.22
N GLY A 111 19.07 11.09 1.96
CA GLY A 111 20.16 11.42 1.03
C GLY A 111 21.17 10.27 0.93
N ASN A 112 22.44 10.55 1.22
CA ASN A 112 23.52 9.57 1.20
C ASN A 112 23.83 8.94 2.58
N SER A 113 23.09 9.32 3.62
CA SER A 113 23.36 8.91 5.00
C SER A 113 22.37 7.87 5.49
N THR A 114 22.84 6.80 6.14
CA THR A 114 22.01 5.92 6.94
C THR A 114 21.75 6.60 8.29
N PHE A 115 20.49 6.83 8.63
CA PHE A 115 20.13 7.47 9.90
C PHE A 115 19.52 6.49 10.91
N SER A 116 18.98 5.35 10.45
CA SER A 116 18.48 4.28 11.30
C SER A 116 18.82 2.93 10.71
N GLU A 117 19.32 2.03 11.54
CA GLU A 117 19.54 0.62 11.19
C GLU A 117 19.27 -0.29 12.41
N PRO A 118 19.03 -1.59 12.21
CA PRO A 118 18.72 -2.50 13.31
C PRO A 118 19.81 -2.55 14.38
N GLY A 119 19.44 -2.30 15.64
CA GLY A 119 20.36 -2.24 16.77
C GLY A 119 21.08 -0.90 16.94
N ALA A 120 20.90 0.03 16.00
CA ALA A 120 21.31 1.43 16.09
C ALA A 120 20.18 2.32 15.57
N GLU A 121 18.99 2.19 16.18
CA GLU A 121 17.82 2.99 15.84
C GLU A 121 18.12 4.49 16.08
N ALA A 122 17.60 5.33 15.18
CA ALA A 122 17.86 6.75 15.21
C ALA A 122 17.47 7.37 16.56
N SER A 123 18.33 8.22 17.11
CA SER A 123 17.99 9.07 18.24
C SER A 123 17.36 10.37 17.76
N MET A 124 16.76 11.13 18.68
CA MET A 124 16.20 12.45 18.39
C MET A 124 17.25 13.43 17.83
N GLU A 125 18.47 13.45 18.39
CA GLU A 125 19.56 14.26 17.83
C GLU A 125 19.93 13.80 16.43
N LYS A 126 20.01 12.49 16.19
CA LYS A 126 20.39 11.97 14.87
C LYS A 126 19.37 12.38 13.79
N VAL A 127 18.09 12.36 14.13
CA VAL A 127 17.03 12.84 13.25
C VAL A 127 17.17 14.35 13.00
N ASN A 128 17.39 15.17 14.03
CA ASN A 128 17.58 16.61 13.86
C ASN A 128 18.83 16.94 13.02
N GLU A 129 19.91 16.17 13.16
CA GLU A 129 21.11 16.30 12.31
C GLU A 129 20.80 15.99 10.83
N CYS A 130 19.99 14.95 10.58
CA CYS A 130 19.69 14.51 9.22
C CYS A 130 18.64 15.37 8.51
N PHE A 131 17.58 15.76 9.20
CA PHE A 131 16.42 16.46 8.61
C PHE A 131 16.40 17.96 8.93
N GLY A 132 17.35 18.45 9.74
CA GLY A 132 17.41 19.81 10.22
C GLY A 132 16.45 20.07 11.38
N SER A 133 16.62 21.22 12.02
CA SER A 133 15.75 21.66 13.11
C SER A 133 14.31 21.84 12.64
N THR A 134 13.35 21.37 13.43
CA THR A 134 11.93 21.62 13.23
C THR A 134 11.35 22.46 14.38
N HIS A 135 10.09 22.90 14.24
CA HIS A 135 9.31 23.48 15.33
C HIS A 135 9.28 22.54 16.54
N PRO A 136 9.08 23.07 17.78
CA PRO A 136 8.98 22.21 18.96
C PRO A 136 7.94 21.12 18.73
N GLY A 137 8.32 19.86 18.99
CA GLY A 137 7.45 18.72 18.79
C GLY A 137 6.21 18.74 19.69
N ALA A 138 5.21 17.97 19.28
CA ALA A 138 3.98 17.81 20.03
C ALA A 138 4.10 16.60 20.97
N TYR A 139 3.62 16.74 22.20
CA TYR A 139 3.56 15.64 23.15
C TYR A 139 2.16 15.03 23.16
N ASP A 140 2.07 13.74 22.88
CA ASP A 140 0.86 12.96 23.09
C ASP A 140 0.91 12.28 24.46
N GLU A 141 0.20 12.84 25.42
CA GLU A 141 0.10 12.30 26.78
C GLU A 141 -0.58 10.93 26.84
N LYS A 142 -1.50 10.63 25.92
CA LYS A 142 -2.21 9.34 25.92
C LYS A 142 -1.29 8.21 25.51
N GLN A 143 -0.45 8.45 24.51
CA GLN A 143 0.51 7.45 24.02
C GLN A 143 1.87 7.53 24.73
N LYS A 144 2.11 8.58 25.53
CA LYS A 144 3.43 8.93 26.08
C LYS A 144 4.48 9.02 24.97
N MET A 145 4.10 9.66 23.87
CA MET A 145 4.93 9.79 22.67
C MET A 145 5.22 11.25 22.39
N TYR A 146 6.47 11.55 22.08
CA TYR A 146 6.88 12.82 21.56
C TYR A 146 6.98 12.74 20.04
N VAL A 147 6.28 13.63 19.34
CA VAL A 147 6.21 13.63 17.88
C VAL A 147 6.93 14.87 17.33
N GLN A 148 8.00 14.64 16.58
CA GLN A 148 8.64 15.66 15.76
C GLN A 148 8.11 15.56 14.33
N SER A 149 7.72 16.68 13.74
CA SER A 149 7.10 16.70 12.40
C SER A 149 7.83 17.69 11.49
N TRP A 150 8.00 17.30 10.23
CA TRP A 150 8.42 18.09 9.10
C TRP A 150 7.30 18.04 8.05
N PRO A 151 7.30 18.90 7.03
CA PRO A 151 6.44 18.72 5.87
C PRO A 151 6.61 17.31 5.29
N GLY A 152 5.52 16.54 5.32
CA GLY A 152 5.39 15.20 4.79
C GLY A 152 6.13 14.09 5.54
N LEU A 153 6.58 14.32 6.77
CA LEU A 153 7.31 13.33 7.57
C LEU A 153 7.15 13.60 9.07
N SER A 154 6.91 12.56 9.87
CA SER A 154 6.99 12.66 11.32
C SER A 154 7.67 11.46 11.96
N PHE A 155 8.23 11.70 13.14
CA PHE A 155 8.98 10.74 13.94
C PHE A 155 8.44 10.75 15.36
N CYS A 156 8.21 9.56 15.93
CA CYS A 156 7.70 9.38 17.28
C CYS A 156 8.76 8.74 18.17
N PHE A 157 8.98 9.37 19.33
CA PHE A 157 9.91 8.94 20.35
C PHE A 157 9.13 8.61 21.64
N PRO A 158 9.40 7.46 22.27
CA PRO A 158 8.81 7.14 23.56
C PRO A 158 9.35 8.10 24.62
N THR A 159 8.51 8.44 25.58
CA THR A 159 8.87 9.35 26.67
C THR A 159 8.46 8.78 28.00
N ASP A 160 9.28 9.01 29.02
CA ASP A 160 8.91 8.71 30.40
C ASP A 160 8.34 9.95 31.07
N SER A 161 7.36 9.77 31.94
CA SER A 161 6.71 10.87 32.68
C SER A 161 7.65 11.66 33.60
N ASN A 162 8.88 11.18 33.82
CA ASN A 162 9.92 11.84 34.61
C ASN A 162 10.92 12.65 33.77
N ASP A 163 10.81 12.63 32.43
CA ASP A 163 11.64 13.48 31.58
C ASP A 163 11.38 14.94 31.92
N LYS A 164 12.43 15.78 31.93
CA LYS A 164 12.32 17.21 32.24
C LYS A 164 11.61 17.92 31.09
N ILE A 165 10.29 17.85 31.12
CA ILE A 165 9.40 18.48 30.15
C ILE A 165 9.42 19.99 30.42
N GLU A 166 10.16 20.75 29.60
CA GLU A 166 10.08 22.21 29.60
C GLU A 166 9.03 22.64 28.57
N VAL A 167 7.95 23.26 29.05
CA VAL A 167 7.00 23.98 28.18
C VAL A 167 7.71 25.24 27.72
N THR A 168 8.03 25.33 26.43
CA THR A 168 8.65 26.54 25.87
C THR A 168 7.64 27.70 25.96
N PRO A 169 7.91 28.78 26.72
CA PRO A 169 7.01 29.92 26.80
C PRO A 169 6.88 30.56 25.41
N GLY A 170 5.64 30.69 24.90
CA GLY A 170 5.35 31.38 23.63
C GLY A 170 4.89 30.49 22.47
N PHE A 171 4.89 29.17 22.65
CA PHE A 171 4.29 28.22 21.70
C PHE A 171 3.02 27.60 22.33
N GLY A 172 2.00 27.30 21.52
CA GLY A 172 0.67 26.88 21.98
C GLY A 172 0.68 25.73 23.00
N PRO A 173 -0.43 25.50 23.72
CA PRO A 173 -0.48 24.70 24.96
C PRO A 173 0.03 23.26 24.90
N ASN A 174 0.21 22.69 23.70
CA ASN A 174 0.65 21.30 23.48
C ASN A 174 2.09 21.17 22.94
N LEU A 175 2.78 22.28 22.66
CA LEU A 175 4.14 22.27 22.13
C LEU A 175 5.13 22.23 23.28
N ARG A 176 5.99 21.21 23.29
CA ARG A 176 6.93 20.96 24.39
C ARG A 176 8.33 20.75 23.83
N SER A 177 9.33 21.30 24.51
CA SER A 177 10.72 20.99 24.22
C SER A 177 11.20 19.98 25.24
N LEU A 178 11.65 18.82 24.76
CA LEU A 178 12.25 17.82 25.61
C LEU A 178 13.76 17.98 25.53
N LYS A 179 14.40 18.16 26.69
CA LYS A 179 15.85 18.14 26.81
C LYS A 179 16.27 16.79 27.35
N TYR A 180 16.98 16.04 26.51
CA TYR A 180 17.61 14.79 26.87
C TYR A 180 19.11 15.00 27.03
N ASP A 181 19.71 14.35 28.02
CA ASP A 181 21.16 14.21 28.07
C ASP A 181 21.60 13.22 26.99
N ALA A 182 22.80 13.37 26.44
CA ALA A 182 23.30 12.56 25.32
C ALA A 182 23.18 11.03 25.53
N ASN A 183 23.30 10.56 26.78
CA ASN A 183 23.19 9.13 27.12
C ASN A 183 21.76 8.65 27.38
N SER A 184 20.78 9.55 27.40
CA SER A 184 19.38 9.27 27.76
C SER A 184 18.39 9.50 26.60
N GLN A 185 18.89 9.72 25.39
CA GLN A 185 18.03 10.03 24.26
C GLN A 185 17.11 8.87 23.90
N PRO A 186 15.81 9.14 23.70
CA PRO A 186 14.86 8.14 23.28
C PRO A 186 15.18 7.68 21.85
N ARG A 187 14.90 6.41 21.59
CA ARG A 187 15.08 5.78 20.29
C ARG A 187 13.81 5.92 19.46
N LEU A 188 13.99 6.09 18.16
CA LEU A 188 12.89 6.17 17.22
C LEU A 188 12.06 4.88 17.24
N THR A 189 10.75 5.02 17.41
CA THR A 189 9.82 3.87 17.49
C THR A 189 8.83 3.85 16.35
N LYS A 190 8.51 5.02 15.78
CA LYS A 190 7.62 5.12 14.64
C LYS A 190 8.00 6.26 13.71
N MET A 191 8.00 6.01 12.42
CA MET A 191 8.10 7.03 11.37
C MET A 191 6.83 7.01 10.53
N SER A 192 6.32 8.18 10.14
CA SER A 192 5.15 8.31 9.28
C SER A 192 5.44 9.27 8.13
N ILE A 193 5.12 8.87 6.89
CA ILE A 193 5.22 9.68 5.67
C ILE A 193 3.81 9.91 5.16
N TYR A 194 3.46 11.17 4.92
CA TYR A 194 2.14 11.61 4.52
C TYR A 194 2.25 12.85 3.63
N ARG A 195 1.15 13.27 3.00
CA ARG A 195 1.12 14.48 2.18
C ARG A 195 0.79 15.70 3.05
N GLY A 196 1.54 16.78 2.91
CA GLY A 196 1.29 18.04 3.60
C GLY A 196 1.95 18.16 4.97
N THR A 197 1.49 19.09 5.80
CA THR A 197 2.19 19.46 7.06
C THR A 197 1.69 18.73 8.30
N ASN A 198 0.45 18.23 8.30
CA ASN A 198 -0.20 17.68 9.49
C ASN A 198 -0.59 16.21 9.33
N LEU A 199 -0.01 15.33 10.15
CA LEU A 199 -0.33 13.89 10.15
C LEU A 199 -1.80 13.61 10.48
N SER A 200 -2.44 14.41 11.34
CA SER A 200 -3.83 14.19 11.74
C SER A 200 -4.83 14.53 10.63
N GLN A 201 -4.43 15.38 9.70
CA GLN A 201 -5.21 15.79 8.54
C GLN A 201 -4.29 15.84 7.30
N PRO A 202 -3.89 14.67 6.78
CA PRO A 202 -3.08 14.61 5.57
C PRO A 202 -3.83 15.25 4.41
N GLU A 203 -3.08 15.90 3.53
CA GLU A 203 -3.61 16.43 2.28
C GLU A 203 -3.99 15.30 1.32
N SER A 204 -4.86 15.59 0.35
CA SER A 204 -5.25 14.62 -0.67
C SER A 204 -4.05 14.22 -1.54
N VAL A 205 -3.98 12.94 -1.88
CA VAL A 205 -2.96 12.38 -2.77
C VAL A 205 -3.57 12.09 -4.14
N ASP A 206 -2.82 12.42 -5.19
CA ASP A 206 -3.13 12.03 -6.56
C ASP A 206 -2.26 10.84 -6.98
N ILE A 207 -2.70 10.09 -7.98
CA ILE A 207 -1.92 8.98 -8.54
C ILE A 207 -0.66 9.56 -9.20
N PRO A 208 0.56 9.13 -8.80
CA PRO A 208 1.78 9.60 -9.45
C PRO A 208 1.79 9.22 -10.94
N PHE A 209 2.32 10.09 -11.82
CA PHE A 209 2.33 9.84 -13.27
C PHE A 209 2.98 8.50 -13.65
N ALA A 210 4.07 8.13 -12.98
CA ALA A 210 4.76 6.86 -13.16
C ALA A 210 3.85 5.63 -12.90
N ASN A 211 2.79 5.79 -12.09
CA ASN A 211 1.90 4.71 -11.70
C ASN A 211 0.81 4.40 -12.72
N TYR A 212 0.62 5.24 -13.75
CA TYR A 212 -0.33 4.92 -14.82
C TYR A 212 0.16 3.76 -15.69
N CYS A 213 1.45 3.69 -16.04
CA CYS A 213 2.07 2.57 -16.77
C CYS A 213 1.27 2.10 -18.02
N GLY A 214 0.63 3.00 -18.76
CA GLY A 214 -0.23 2.67 -19.91
C GLY A 214 -1.60 2.08 -19.56
N GLU A 215 -1.96 2.04 -18.27
CA GLU A 215 -3.24 1.54 -17.79
C GLU A 215 -4.23 2.70 -17.57
N ASN A 216 -5.49 2.43 -17.91
CA ASN A 216 -6.59 3.33 -17.58
C ASN A 216 -6.89 3.27 -16.07
N ARG A 217 -7.21 4.39 -15.44
CA ARG A 217 -7.51 4.46 -14.00
C ARG A 217 -8.86 5.10 -13.74
N THR A 218 -9.78 4.35 -13.14
CA THR A 218 -11.13 4.84 -12.88
C THR A 218 -11.10 5.89 -11.76
N ARG A 219 -11.65 7.06 -12.04
CA ARG A 219 -11.94 8.09 -11.04
C ARG A 219 -13.33 7.89 -10.44
N ARG A 220 -14.30 7.55 -11.28
CA ARG A 220 -15.71 7.48 -10.87
C ARG A 220 -16.49 6.51 -11.75
N VAL A 221 -17.39 5.76 -11.12
CA VAL A 221 -18.41 4.96 -11.81
C VAL A 221 -19.78 5.45 -11.37
N GLU A 222 -20.63 5.82 -12.31
CA GLU A 222 -22.02 6.20 -12.09
C GLU A 222 -22.92 5.16 -12.75
N ALA A 223 -24.04 4.84 -12.10
CA ALA A 223 -25.04 3.96 -12.70
C ALA A 223 -25.94 4.76 -13.66
N ILE A 224 -26.22 4.19 -14.84
CA ILE A 224 -27.14 4.75 -15.82
C ILE A 224 -28.51 4.12 -15.57
N TRP A 225 -29.50 4.95 -15.24
CA TRP A 225 -30.86 4.51 -14.94
C TRP A 225 -31.84 5.08 -15.97
N GLU A 226 -32.77 4.24 -16.42
CA GLU A 226 -33.88 4.63 -17.27
C GLU A 226 -35.16 4.01 -16.71
N ASN A 227 -36.17 4.82 -16.38
CA ASN A 227 -37.43 4.35 -15.79
C ASN A 227 -37.24 3.42 -14.58
N GLU A 228 -36.31 3.77 -13.67
CA GLU A 228 -35.91 2.96 -12.50
C GLU A 228 -35.24 1.61 -12.83
N ILE A 229 -34.92 1.36 -14.11
CA ILE A 229 -34.19 0.19 -14.57
C ILE A 229 -32.72 0.56 -14.74
N LEU A 230 -31.83 -0.25 -14.19
CA LEU A 230 -30.40 -0.11 -14.34
C LEU A 230 -30.00 -0.54 -15.77
N MET A 231 -29.59 0.42 -16.61
CA MET A 231 -29.28 0.21 -18.02
C MET A 231 -27.78 0.04 -18.29
N GLY A 232 -26.92 0.63 -17.47
CA GLY A 232 -25.49 0.61 -17.71
C GLY A 232 -24.66 1.32 -16.67
N LEU A 233 -23.39 1.56 -17.00
CA LEU A 233 -22.40 2.22 -16.19
C LEU A 233 -21.69 3.31 -16.99
N ASP A 234 -21.62 4.49 -16.39
CA ASP A 234 -20.84 5.64 -16.82
C ASP A 234 -19.50 5.62 -16.09
N ILE A 235 -18.42 5.38 -16.81
CA ILE A 235 -17.07 5.20 -16.25
C ILE A 235 -16.23 6.41 -16.65
N CYS A 236 -15.86 7.21 -15.66
CA CYS A 236 -14.90 8.29 -15.79
C CYS A 236 -13.53 7.76 -15.39
N PHE A 237 -12.57 7.78 -16.31
CA PHE A 237 -11.22 7.29 -16.09
C PHE A 237 -10.17 8.18 -16.74
N ASP A 238 -8.98 8.15 -16.15
CA ASP A 238 -7.79 8.76 -16.68
C ASP A 238 -7.06 7.78 -17.58
N THR A 239 -6.55 8.29 -18.69
CA THR A 239 -5.75 7.53 -19.65
C THR A 239 -4.56 8.37 -20.08
N GLN A 240 -3.42 7.70 -20.28
CA GLN A 240 -2.28 8.33 -20.93
C GLN A 240 -2.62 8.50 -22.41
N ASN A 241 -2.58 9.73 -22.93
CA ASN A 241 -2.46 9.91 -24.36
C ASN A 241 -0.98 9.75 -24.72
N GLY A 242 -0.67 9.28 -25.92
CA GLY A 242 0.72 9.07 -26.34
C GLY A 242 1.56 10.35 -26.46
N ALA A 243 1.03 11.53 -26.08
CA ALA A 243 1.81 12.76 -26.02
C ALA A 243 2.67 12.77 -24.75
N ILE A 244 3.89 13.29 -24.90
CA ILE A 244 4.84 13.44 -23.81
C ILE A 244 4.94 14.94 -23.53
N ILE A 245 4.66 15.35 -22.30
CA ILE A 245 4.81 16.71 -21.80
C ILE A 245 5.84 16.66 -20.66
N ASP A 246 6.91 17.45 -20.78
CA ASP A 246 8.00 17.52 -19.79
C ASP A 246 8.64 16.17 -19.41
N GLY A 247 8.66 15.22 -20.36
CA GLY A 247 9.26 13.89 -20.17
C GLY A 247 8.31 12.83 -19.62
N ASP A 248 7.08 13.20 -19.25
CA ASP A 248 6.03 12.30 -18.79
C ASP A 248 4.89 12.20 -19.80
N PHE A 249 4.18 11.06 -19.83
CA PHE A 249 2.98 10.92 -20.66
C PHE A 249 1.85 11.81 -20.13
N ASP A 250 1.25 12.59 -21.01
CA ASP A 250 0.11 13.42 -20.70
C ASP A 250 -1.10 12.55 -20.33
N VAL A 251 -1.76 12.92 -19.24
CA VAL A 251 -2.92 12.19 -18.70
C VAL A 251 -4.14 13.06 -18.87
N PHE A 252 -5.14 12.53 -19.56
CA PHE A 252 -6.42 13.21 -19.71
C PHE A 252 -7.56 12.33 -19.17
N THR A 253 -8.58 13.00 -18.65
CA THR A 253 -9.78 12.35 -18.14
C THR A 253 -10.79 12.19 -19.25
N THR A 254 -11.35 10.99 -19.40
CA THR A 254 -12.43 10.71 -20.34
C THR A 254 -13.59 9.98 -19.66
N LYS A 255 -14.80 10.17 -20.20
CA LYS A 255 -16.02 9.49 -19.74
C LYS A 255 -16.53 8.57 -20.84
N ARG A 256 -16.80 7.33 -20.48
CA ARG A 256 -17.27 6.28 -21.39
C ARG A 256 -18.40 5.50 -20.75
N SER A 257 -19.42 5.17 -21.55
CA SER A 257 -20.61 4.45 -21.10
C SER A 257 -20.58 3.01 -21.61
N VAL A 258 -20.93 2.06 -20.76
CA VAL A 258 -21.12 0.65 -21.11
C VAL A 258 -22.51 0.23 -20.65
N TYR A 259 -23.28 -0.42 -21.53
CA TYR A 259 -24.64 -0.86 -21.25
C TYR A 259 -24.72 -2.37 -21.00
N PHE A 260 -25.69 -2.79 -20.20
CA PHE A 260 -25.96 -4.21 -20.01
C PHE A 260 -26.49 -4.81 -21.32
N GLY A 261 -25.80 -5.83 -21.82
CA GLY A 261 -26.09 -6.43 -23.12
C GLY A 261 -25.14 -6.00 -24.24
N ASP A 262 -24.22 -5.07 -23.98
CA ASP A 262 -23.17 -4.70 -24.94
C ASP A 262 -22.32 -5.90 -25.35
N SER A 263 -21.91 -5.90 -26.63
CA SER A 263 -21.01 -6.91 -27.15
C SER A 263 -19.62 -6.81 -26.49
N VAL A 264 -18.92 -7.94 -26.41
CA VAL A 264 -17.54 -8.00 -25.89
C VAL A 264 -16.62 -7.02 -26.61
N SER A 265 -16.75 -6.92 -27.95
CA SER A 265 -16.00 -5.96 -28.76
C SER A 265 -16.33 -4.51 -28.42
N THR A 266 -17.61 -4.20 -28.13
CA THR A 266 -18.02 -2.86 -27.70
C THR A 266 -17.34 -2.51 -26.39
N VAL A 267 -17.42 -3.39 -25.38
CA VAL A 267 -16.80 -3.17 -24.07
C VAL A 267 -15.28 -2.96 -24.19
N GLN A 268 -14.60 -3.78 -25.01
CA GLN A 268 -13.16 -3.64 -25.24
C GLN A 268 -12.80 -2.36 -25.99
N SER A 269 -13.59 -1.95 -26.98
CA SER A 269 -13.36 -0.69 -27.70
C SER A 269 -13.59 0.53 -26.82
N THR A 270 -14.48 0.41 -25.83
CA THR A 270 -14.87 1.50 -24.93
C THR A 270 -13.91 1.65 -23.74
N LEU A 271 -13.51 0.54 -23.10
CA LEU A 271 -12.70 0.54 -21.88
C LEU A 271 -11.23 0.15 -22.10
N GLY A 272 -10.92 -0.45 -23.25
CA GLY A 272 -9.62 -1.05 -23.54
C GLY A 272 -9.56 -2.54 -23.20
N ALA A 273 -8.35 -3.09 -23.29
CA ALA A 273 -8.09 -4.50 -23.00
C ALA A 273 -8.27 -4.80 -21.50
N PRO A 274 -8.88 -5.94 -21.12
CA PRO A 274 -8.97 -6.34 -19.73
C PRO A 274 -7.60 -6.77 -19.19
N SER A 275 -7.34 -6.53 -17.91
CA SER A 275 -6.10 -6.98 -17.23
C SER A 275 -5.98 -8.51 -17.22
N LYS A 276 -7.11 -9.23 -17.14
CA LYS A 276 -7.15 -10.69 -17.21
C LYS A 276 -8.49 -11.19 -17.72
N ILE A 277 -8.47 -12.31 -18.42
CA ILE A 277 -9.67 -13.03 -18.87
C ILE A 277 -9.74 -14.33 -18.08
N TYR A 278 -10.85 -14.56 -17.39
CA TYR A 278 -11.09 -15.78 -16.65
C TYR A 278 -12.16 -16.60 -17.35
N TYR A 279 -11.84 -17.84 -17.67
CA TYR A 279 -12.81 -18.80 -18.17
C TYR A 279 -13.42 -19.51 -16.97
N LYS A 280 -14.76 -19.62 -16.95
CA LYS A 280 -15.43 -20.47 -15.99
C LYS A 280 -14.97 -21.89 -16.28
N SER A 281 -14.22 -22.49 -15.35
CA SER A 281 -13.85 -23.90 -15.45
C SER A 281 -15.15 -24.69 -15.53
N ASP A 282 -15.33 -25.41 -16.65
CA ASP A 282 -16.41 -26.38 -16.76
C ASP A 282 -16.32 -27.31 -15.56
N ASP A 283 -17.41 -27.35 -14.79
CA ASP A 283 -17.60 -28.34 -13.75
C ASP A 283 -17.49 -29.72 -14.44
N LYS A 284 -16.36 -30.41 -14.23
CA LYS A 284 -16.03 -31.70 -14.83
C LYS A 284 -16.86 -32.81 -14.19
N MET A 285 -18.19 -32.72 -14.31
CA MET A 285 -19.15 -33.78 -13.97
C MET A 285 -20.45 -33.65 -14.80
N LYS A 286 -20.40 -33.26 -16.08
CA LYS A 286 -21.57 -33.30 -17.00
C LYS A 286 -21.72 -34.63 -17.75
N ILE A 287 -21.52 -35.77 -17.07
CA ILE A 287 -21.75 -37.12 -17.67
C ILE A 287 -23.24 -37.53 -17.56
N HIS A 288 -24.12 -36.67 -17.03
CA HIS A 288 -25.55 -36.97 -16.87
C HIS A 288 -26.47 -35.89 -17.46
N ARG A 289 -26.19 -35.44 -18.69
CA ARG A 289 -27.23 -34.79 -19.50
C ARG A 289 -27.53 -35.66 -20.70
N GLY A 290 -28.60 -36.45 -20.56
CA GLY A 290 -29.16 -37.23 -21.65
C GLY A 290 -29.46 -36.35 -22.87
N ALA A 291 -29.35 -36.98 -24.04
CA ALA A 291 -29.57 -36.39 -25.35
C ALA A 291 -30.78 -35.46 -25.40
N SER A 292 -30.54 -34.15 -25.37
CA SER A 292 -31.50 -33.16 -25.82
C SER A 292 -30.76 -31.94 -26.35
N LYS A 293 -30.80 -31.83 -27.69
CA LYS A 293 -30.49 -30.70 -28.57
C LYS A 293 -29.42 -29.71 -28.07
N GLU A 294 -28.24 -29.82 -28.67
CA GLU A 294 -27.23 -28.77 -28.68
C GLU A 294 -27.79 -27.50 -29.36
N THR A 295 -28.22 -26.53 -28.56
CA THR A 295 -28.31 -25.14 -29.00
C THR A 295 -26.91 -24.54 -28.93
N PHE A 296 -26.25 -24.40 -30.08
CA PHE A 296 -25.03 -23.60 -30.25
C PHE A 296 -25.34 -22.11 -30.05
N GLY A 297 -25.56 -21.71 -28.79
CA GLY A 297 -25.85 -20.34 -28.37
C GLY A 297 -25.54 -20.12 -26.90
N GLY A 298 -24.49 -20.77 -26.40
CA GLY A 298 -24.06 -20.64 -25.01
C GLY A 298 -23.47 -19.26 -24.75
N GLN A 299 -23.99 -18.57 -23.73
CA GLN A 299 -23.38 -17.33 -23.22
C GLN A 299 -21.87 -17.53 -23.01
N PRO A 300 -21.05 -16.50 -23.25
CA PRO A 300 -19.61 -16.60 -23.04
C PRO A 300 -19.30 -17.08 -21.63
N HIS A 301 -18.68 -18.26 -21.52
CA HIS A 301 -18.23 -18.85 -20.26
C HIS A 301 -16.93 -18.20 -19.77
N PHE A 302 -16.84 -16.87 -19.85
CA PHE A 302 -15.70 -16.10 -19.37
C PHE A 302 -16.11 -14.73 -18.86
N PHE A 303 -15.26 -14.12 -18.04
CA PHE A 303 -15.42 -12.73 -17.60
C PHE A 303 -14.12 -11.93 -17.75
N PHE A 304 -14.27 -10.65 -18.04
CA PHE A 304 -13.19 -9.69 -18.11
C PHE A 304 -12.92 -9.07 -16.75
N ASN A 305 -11.64 -9.03 -16.38
CA ASN A 305 -11.17 -8.40 -15.17
C ASN A 305 -10.45 -7.09 -15.50
N TYR A 306 -11.08 -5.96 -15.19
CA TYR A 306 -10.50 -4.61 -15.29
C TYR A 306 -9.90 -4.17 -13.96
N PHE A 307 -9.10 -5.04 -13.35
CA PHE A 307 -8.52 -4.80 -12.03
C PHE A 307 -7.55 -3.61 -12.03
N SER A 308 -6.78 -3.42 -13.10
CA SER A 308 -5.88 -2.27 -13.25
C SER A 308 -6.64 -0.93 -13.20
N MET A 309 -7.86 -0.90 -13.77
CA MET A 309 -8.76 0.25 -13.70
C MET A 309 -9.41 0.46 -12.34
N GLY A 310 -9.35 -0.50 -11.41
CA GLY A 310 -10.00 -0.40 -10.10
C GLY A 310 -11.53 -0.58 -10.13
N ILE A 311 -12.13 -0.89 -11.28
CA ILE A 311 -13.59 -1.06 -11.45
C ILE A 311 -14.13 -2.18 -10.54
N HIS A 312 -13.33 -3.22 -10.30
CA HIS A 312 -13.69 -4.32 -9.40
C HIS A 312 -13.74 -3.93 -7.91
N GLY A 313 -13.06 -2.85 -7.50
CA GLY A 313 -13.10 -2.35 -6.12
C GLY A 313 -14.34 -1.49 -5.83
N LEU A 314 -14.94 -0.90 -6.87
CA LEU A 314 -16.11 0.00 -6.78
C LEU A 314 -17.46 -0.74 -6.85
N LEU A 315 -17.52 -1.94 -7.44
CA LEU A 315 -18.74 -2.74 -7.50
C LEU A 315 -18.89 -3.61 -6.24
N LEU A 316 -19.64 -3.06 -5.29
CA LEU A 316 -19.97 -3.48 -3.92
C LEU A 316 -20.45 -4.93 -3.67
N THR A 317 -20.36 -5.84 -4.63
CA THR A 317 -20.65 -7.28 -4.45
C THR A 317 -19.43 -8.19 -4.60
N VAL A 318 -18.27 -7.66 -5.03
CA VAL A 318 -17.11 -8.48 -5.43
C VAL A 318 -15.97 -8.50 -4.41
N TYR A 319 -16.06 -7.76 -3.30
CA TYR A 319 -15.05 -7.80 -2.22
C TYR A 319 -14.78 -9.23 -1.72
N TRP A 320 -15.80 -10.10 -1.72
CA TRP A 320 -15.68 -11.50 -1.29
C TRP A 320 -14.97 -12.40 -2.32
N TRP A 321 -15.21 -12.18 -3.62
CA TRP A 321 -14.56 -12.92 -4.71
C TRP A 321 -13.12 -12.45 -4.96
N PHE A 322 -12.85 -11.16 -4.75
CA PHE A 322 -11.54 -10.53 -4.90
C PHE A 322 -10.50 -11.10 -3.93
N LEU A 323 -10.87 -11.28 -2.66
CA LEU A 323 -10.02 -11.92 -1.64
C LEU A 323 -9.87 -13.43 -1.88
N HIS A 324 -10.87 -14.13 -2.42
CA HIS A 324 -10.73 -15.57 -2.65
C HIS A 324 -9.93 -15.94 -3.91
N SER A 325 -9.92 -15.08 -4.93
CA SER A 325 -9.31 -15.39 -6.24
C SER A 325 -7.81 -15.10 -6.33
N PHE A 326 -7.25 -14.30 -5.41
CA PHE A 326 -5.82 -13.93 -5.41
C PHE A 326 -5.01 -14.49 -4.24
N PHE A 327 -5.66 -14.96 -3.16
CA PHE A 327 -4.98 -15.39 -1.92
C PHE A 327 -4.62 -16.88 -1.94
N VAL A 328 -4.18 -17.40 -3.08
CA VAL A 328 -3.49 -18.70 -3.17
C VAL A 328 -1.98 -18.44 -3.06
N GLY A 329 -1.52 -18.09 -1.85
CA GLY A 329 -0.13 -17.73 -1.54
C GLY A 329 0.09 -17.54 -0.04
N PRO A 330 1.31 -17.16 0.43
CA PRO A 330 1.69 -17.15 1.86
C PRO A 330 1.13 -15.94 2.64
N TRP A 331 -0.16 -15.67 2.50
CA TRP A 331 -0.85 -14.51 3.07
C TRP A 331 -1.60 -14.90 4.33
N SER A 332 -1.56 -14.04 5.36
CA SER A 332 -2.32 -14.20 6.60
C SER A 332 -3.44 -13.14 6.64
N GLU A 333 -4.69 -13.55 6.50
CA GLU A 333 -5.84 -12.67 6.72
C GLU A 333 -6.06 -12.49 8.23
N LYS A 334 -5.83 -11.27 8.76
CA LYS A 334 -6.16 -10.92 10.14
C LYS A 334 -7.33 -9.96 10.19
N ARG A 335 -8.38 -10.40 10.87
CA ARG A 335 -9.60 -9.62 11.15
C ARG A 335 -9.27 -8.62 12.24
N VAL A 336 -9.32 -7.34 11.91
CA VAL A 336 -9.26 -6.28 12.92
C VAL A 336 -10.58 -5.53 12.88
N ALA A 337 -11.27 -5.50 14.02
CA ALA A 337 -12.37 -4.57 14.23
C ALA A 337 -11.73 -3.19 14.45
N LEU A 338 -11.36 -2.51 13.35
CA LEU A 338 -11.11 -1.08 13.40
C LEU A 338 -12.46 -0.38 13.54
#